data_AF-A0A178EIP9-F1
#
_entry.id   AF-A0A178EIP9-F1
#
_cell.length_a   1.000
_cell.length_b   1.000
_cell.length_c   1.000
_cell.angle_alpha   90.00
_cell.angle_beta   90.00
_cell.angle_gamma   90.00
#
_symmetry.space_group_name_H-M   'P 1'
#
loop_
_entity.id
_entity.type
_entity.pdbx_description
1 polymer ?
#
loop_
_entity_poly.entity_id
_entity_poly.type
_entity_poly.pdbx_seq_one_letter_code
_entity_poly.pdbx_strand_id
1 'polypeptide(L)'
;MSQPPPDWEAQFVKSPYCTQDCLRGLVAGGPLDKSCPNVKSHGESHQIDRTTFLSLIREQLAGSLDTDCECIRIHGARGVLFKIRLTAFGYTVAAKGTPSYFVRHLLHEAAIYDRLRPIQGIHVPVCLGSIDLPRPYMYDGIVDLVHMLFLGFGGELIRQHVNEGNVAQVIGWSTAQYRLFTT
;
A
#
# COMPACT_ATOMS: atom_id res chain seq x y z
N MET A 1 -1.10 31.56 1.16
CA MET A 1 0.15 30.98 1.70
C MET A 1 -0.27 29.88 2.66
N SER A 2 -0.22 28.62 2.25
CA SER A 2 -0.57 27.47 3.10
C SER A 2 0.53 27.26 4.14
N GLN A 3 0.15 27.12 5.41
CA GLN A 3 1.10 26.80 6.47
C GLN A 3 1.79 25.46 6.17
N PRO A 4 3.09 25.30 6.52
CA PRO A 4 3.75 24.01 6.41
C PRO A 4 3.04 22.99 7.32
N PRO A 5 2.92 21.71 6.88
CA PRO A 5 2.25 20.70 7.68
C PRO A 5 2.98 20.53 9.03
N PRO A 6 2.24 20.31 10.14
CA PRO A 6 2.82 20.07 11.45
C PRO A 6 3.87 18.94 11.44
N ASP A 7 4.87 19.03 12.33
CA ASP A 7 6.07 18.17 12.33
C ASP A 7 5.80 16.66 12.32
N TRP A 8 4.71 16.21 12.95
CA TRP A 8 4.30 14.80 12.96
C TRP A 8 3.82 14.32 11.57
N GLU A 9 3.14 15.18 10.82
CA GLU A 9 2.65 14.92 9.47
C GLU A 9 3.84 14.87 8.50
N ALA A 10 4.82 15.76 8.68
CA ALA A 10 6.09 15.72 7.95
C ALA A 10 6.95 14.47 8.25
N GLN A 11 6.80 13.87 9.45
CA GLN A 11 7.52 12.66 9.84
C GLN A 11 6.89 11.39 9.23
N PHE A 12 5.56 11.34 9.08
CA PHE A 12 4.85 10.25 8.42
C PHE A 12 5.13 10.22 6.90
N VAL A 13 5.06 11.37 6.22
CA VAL A 13 5.36 11.48 4.77
C VAL A 13 6.75 10.89 4.45
N LYS A 14 7.73 11.04 5.36
CA LYS A 14 9.09 10.49 5.22
C LYS A 14 9.26 9.04 5.67
N SER A 15 8.26 8.44 6.32
CA SER A 15 8.37 7.07 6.86
C SER A 15 8.44 6.03 5.73
N PRO A 16 9.50 5.22 5.61
CA PRO A 16 9.58 4.25 4.52
C PRO A 16 8.51 3.15 4.62
N TYR A 17 8.19 2.53 3.49
CA TYR A 17 7.34 1.33 3.47
C TYR A 17 8.03 0.14 4.14
N CYS A 18 7.24 -0.77 4.71
CA CYS A 18 7.74 -2.07 5.14
C CYS A 18 8.24 -2.87 3.94
N THR A 19 9.27 -3.69 4.15
CA THR A 19 9.80 -4.58 3.11
C THR A 19 8.80 -5.68 2.78
N GLN A 20 8.89 -6.20 1.55
CA GLN A 20 8.06 -7.32 1.12
C GLN A 20 8.25 -8.54 2.04
N ASP A 21 9.49 -8.82 2.47
CA ASP A 21 9.80 -9.93 3.37
C ASP A 21 9.16 -9.78 4.74
N CYS A 22 9.15 -8.57 5.31
CA CYS A 22 8.46 -8.30 6.57
C CYS A 22 6.95 -8.51 6.43
N LEU A 23 6.35 -8.09 5.32
CA LEU A 23 4.92 -8.28 5.08
C LEU A 23 4.55 -9.73 4.79
N ARG A 24 5.43 -10.50 4.14
CA ARG A 24 5.28 -11.97 4.03
C ARG A 24 5.30 -12.63 5.40
N GLY A 25 6.23 -12.22 6.27
CA GLY A 25 6.30 -12.66 7.67
C GLY A 25 4.98 -12.42 8.40
N LEU A 26 4.42 -11.21 8.30
CA LEU A 26 3.12 -10.87 8.87
C LEU A 26 1.98 -11.76 8.36
N VAL A 27 1.94 -12.02 7.05
CA VAL A 27 0.85 -12.81 6.42
C VAL A 27 0.96 -14.31 6.72
N ALA A 28 2.18 -14.84 6.78
CA ALA A 28 2.44 -16.28 6.93
C ALA A 28 2.77 -16.72 8.37
N GLY A 29 2.82 -15.79 9.33
CA GLY A 29 3.31 -16.06 10.69
C GLY A 29 4.83 -16.36 10.73
N GLY A 30 5.58 -15.79 9.80
CA GLY A 30 7.04 -15.90 9.70
C GLY A 30 7.78 -14.93 10.62
N PRO A 31 9.12 -14.84 10.49
CA PRO A 31 9.93 -13.89 11.27
C PRO A 31 9.85 -12.46 10.72
N LEU A 32 10.20 -11.50 11.56
CA LEU A 32 10.48 -10.13 11.10
C LEU A 32 11.67 -10.11 10.15
N ASP A 33 11.58 -9.31 9.09
CA ASP A 33 12.74 -8.95 8.30
C ASP A 33 13.55 -7.87 9.03
N LYS A 34 14.77 -8.20 9.43
CA LYS A 34 15.69 -7.31 10.15
C LYS A 34 16.10 -6.08 9.33
N SER A 35 15.95 -6.13 8.00
CA SER A 35 16.21 -4.99 7.11
C SER A 35 15.01 -4.05 6.97
N CYS A 36 13.84 -4.41 7.52
CA CYS A 36 12.66 -3.57 7.47
C CYS A 36 12.93 -2.24 8.19
N PRO A 37 12.71 -1.07 7.54
CA PRO A 37 12.96 0.23 8.15
C PRO A 37 12.06 0.50 9.37
N ASN A 38 10.92 -0.19 9.44
CA ASN A 38 9.96 -0.09 10.53
C ASN A 38 10.12 -1.22 11.58
N VAL A 39 11.15 -2.07 11.48
CA VAL A 39 11.29 -3.29 12.32
C VAL A 39 11.19 -2.99 13.82
N LYS A 40 11.75 -1.88 14.28
CA LYS A 40 11.71 -1.45 15.69
C LYS A 40 10.28 -1.19 16.19
N SER A 41 9.39 -0.75 15.31
CA SER A 41 7.98 -0.50 15.64
C SER A 41 7.15 -1.77 15.69
N HIS A 42 7.64 -2.88 15.12
CA HIS A 42 6.93 -4.15 15.11
C HIS A 42 7.11 -4.96 16.40
N GLY A 43 8.18 -4.71 17.16
CA GLY A 43 8.57 -5.47 18.36
C GLY A 43 9.66 -6.50 18.09
N GLU A 44 9.76 -7.54 18.93
CA GLU A 44 10.72 -8.65 18.76
C GLU A 44 10.25 -9.69 17.73
N SER A 45 8.94 -9.77 17.52
CA SER A 45 8.26 -10.61 16.53
C SER A 45 6.98 -9.93 16.06
N HIS A 46 6.32 -10.44 15.01
CA HIS A 46 5.01 -9.94 14.60
C HIS A 46 3.98 -10.16 15.73
N GLN A 47 3.58 -9.08 16.40
CA GLN A 47 2.60 -9.12 17.50
C GLN A 47 1.14 -9.29 17.03
N ILE A 48 0.91 -9.12 15.73
CA ILE A 48 -0.39 -9.24 15.08
C ILE A 48 -0.25 -10.11 13.86
N ASP A 49 -1.36 -10.71 13.43
CA ASP A 49 -1.45 -11.39 12.14
C ASP A 49 -2.14 -10.50 11.09
N ARG A 50 -2.28 -11.03 9.87
CA ARG A 50 -2.97 -10.36 8.77
C ARG A 50 -4.41 -9.95 9.13
N THR A 51 -5.16 -10.83 9.81
CA THR A 51 -6.57 -10.58 10.13
C THR A 51 -6.70 -9.43 11.12
N THR A 52 -5.84 -9.43 12.13
CA THR A 52 -5.75 -8.38 13.15
C THR A 52 -5.30 -7.06 12.53
N PHE A 53 -4.34 -7.08 11.60
CA PHE A 53 -3.97 -5.89 10.83
C PHE A 53 -5.18 -5.25 10.13
N LEU A 54 -6.00 -6.06 9.42
CA LEU A 54 -7.17 -5.55 8.70
C LEU A 54 -8.25 -4.98 9.64
N SER A 55 -8.45 -5.60 10.81
CA SER A 55 -9.39 -5.08 11.82
C SER A 55 -8.93 -3.72 12.36
N LEU A 56 -7.66 -3.65 12.79
CA LEU A 56 -7.11 -2.45 13.41
C LEU A 56 -6.99 -1.30 12.42
N ILE A 57 -6.60 -1.57 11.16
CA ILE A 57 -6.52 -0.49 10.17
C ILE A 57 -7.91 0.02 9.80
N ARG A 58 -8.92 -0.85 9.78
CA ARG A 58 -10.32 -0.44 9.60
C ARG A 58 -10.77 0.47 10.74
N GLU A 59 -10.43 0.15 11.98
CA GLU A 59 -10.73 0.99 13.16
C GLU A 59 -10.01 2.34 13.11
N GLN A 60 -8.71 2.35 12.77
CA GLN A 60 -7.94 3.59 12.59
C GLN A 60 -8.60 4.51 11.55
N LEU A 61 -8.95 3.96 10.38
CA LEU A 61 -9.62 4.70 9.31
C LEU A 61 -11.06 5.11 9.67
N ALA A 62 -11.71 4.43 10.62
CA ALA A 62 -13.01 4.86 11.16
C ALA A 62 -12.90 6.11 12.02
N GLY A 63 -11.80 6.24 12.77
CA GLY A 63 -11.55 7.35 13.68
C GLY A 63 -11.06 8.60 12.96
N SER A 64 -10.11 8.46 12.03
CA SER A 64 -9.57 9.55 11.23
C SER A 64 -8.91 9.02 9.97
N LEU A 65 -9.34 9.53 8.81
CA LEU A 65 -8.77 9.18 7.51
C LEU A 65 -7.50 9.98 7.18
N ASP A 66 -7.16 10.99 7.99
CA ASP A 66 -5.95 11.80 7.87
C ASP A 66 -4.82 11.30 8.80
N THR A 67 -5.12 10.39 9.73
CA THR A 67 -4.13 9.86 10.65
C THR A 67 -3.27 8.81 9.98
N ASP A 68 -2.01 9.16 9.72
CA ASP A 68 -1.01 8.28 9.11
C ASP A 68 -1.47 7.67 7.78
N CYS A 69 -2.18 8.48 6.99
CA CYS A 69 -2.71 8.13 5.67
C CYS A 69 -2.46 9.31 4.73
N GLU A 70 -1.65 9.08 3.70
CA GLU A 70 -1.30 10.09 2.69
C GLU A 70 -1.80 9.62 1.34
N CYS A 71 -2.61 10.45 0.68
CA CYS A 71 -2.95 10.24 -0.72
C CYS A 71 -1.72 10.51 -1.59
N ILE A 72 -1.18 9.45 -2.18
CA ILE A 72 -0.15 9.57 -3.21
C ILE A 72 -0.93 9.98 -4.45
N ARG A 73 -0.70 11.21 -4.97
CA ARG A 73 -1.40 11.81 -6.13
C ARG A 73 -1.12 11.10 -7.47
N ILE A 74 -1.12 9.77 -7.44
CA ILE A 74 -1.04 8.84 -8.54
C ILE A 74 -2.42 8.20 -8.61
N HIS A 75 -3.18 8.58 -9.64
CA HIS A 75 -4.50 8.02 -9.91
C HIS A 75 -4.35 6.97 -11.00
N GLY A 76 -4.77 5.74 -10.68
CA GLY A 76 -5.03 4.75 -11.71
C GLY A 76 -6.39 5.01 -12.36
N ALA A 77 -6.70 4.29 -13.44
CA ALA A 77 -8.01 4.42 -14.09
C ALA A 77 -9.21 4.08 -13.18
N ARG A 78 -8.98 3.38 -12.06
CA ARG A 78 -10.03 2.78 -11.22
C ARG A 78 -9.83 2.99 -9.71
N GLY A 79 -8.90 3.85 -9.31
CA GLY A 79 -8.64 4.06 -7.89
C GLY A 79 -7.52 5.04 -7.60
N VAL A 80 -7.46 5.42 -6.34
CA VAL A 80 -6.49 6.36 -5.77
C VAL A 80 -5.50 5.58 -4.92
N LEU A 81 -4.22 5.90 -5.05
CA LEU A 81 -3.17 5.25 -4.28
C LEU A 81 -2.91 6.03 -2.99
N PHE A 82 -2.75 5.29 -1.90
CA PHE A 82 -2.45 5.82 -0.58
C PHE A 82 -1.20 5.15 -0.04
N LYS A 83 -0.47 5.90 0.77
CA LYS A 83 0.48 5.38 1.73
C LYS A 83 -0.21 5.40 3.08
N ILE A 84 -0.23 4.27 3.77
CA ILE A 84 -0.92 4.16 5.05
C ILE A 84 -0.01 3.46 6.05
N ARG A 85 0.06 3.98 7.28
CA ARG A 85 0.73 3.32 8.40
C ARG A 85 -0.30 2.95 9.47
N LEU A 86 -0.31 1.68 9.86
CA LEU A 86 -1.01 1.25 11.07
C LEU A 86 -0.24 1.78 12.28
N THR A 87 -0.71 2.88 12.88
CA THR A 87 0.05 3.65 13.89
C THR A 87 0.48 2.79 15.07
N ALA A 88 -0.42 1.94 15.57
CA ALA A 88 -0.19 1.12 16.76
C ALA A 88 0.95 0.09 16.62
N PHE A 89 1.24 -0.38 15.40
CA PHE A 89 2.22 -1.45 15.15
C PHE A 89 3.27 -1.09 14.09
N GLY A 90 3.20 0.12 13.56
CA GLY A 90 4.16 0.70 12.62
C GLY A 90 4.25 0.05 11.24
N TYR A 91 3.25 -0.73 10.82
CA TYR A 91 3.21 -1.29 9.48
C TYR A 91 2.83 -0.22 8.46
N THR A 92 3.80 0.21 7.65
CA THR A 92 3.60 1.16 6.56
C THR A 92 3.47 0.42 5.22
N VAL A 93 2.32 0.54 4.56
CA VAL A 93 1.95 -0.17 3.33
C VAL A 93 1.36 0.77 2.28
N ALA A 94 1.22 0.29 1.05
CA ALA A 94 0.42 0.95 0.03
C ALA A 94 -1.04 0.50 0.14
N ALA A 95 -1.98 1.36 -0.22
CA ALA A 95 -3.39 1.01 -0.32
C ALA A 95 -4.02 1.60 -1.58
N LYS A 96 -4.91 0.86 -2.23
CA LYS A 96 -5.70 1.35 -3.37
C LYS A 96 -7.14 1.54 -2.91
N GLY A 97 -7.60 2.79 -2.89
CA GLY A 97 -8.99 3.15 -2.59
C GLY A 97 -9.82 3.29 -3.87
N THR A 98 -11.09 2.88 -3.82
CA THR A 98 -11.98 2.90 -4.99
C THR A 98 -13.40 3.32 -4.61
N PRO A 99 -14.13 3.99 -5.52
CA PRO A 99 -15.54 4.29 -5.33
C PRO A 99 -16.45 3.08 -5.52
N SER A 100 -17.71 3.20 -5.08
CA SER A 100 -18.69 2.10 -5.03
C SER A 100 -18.84 1.37 -6.37
N TYR A 101 -18.85 2.09 -7.49
CA TYR A 101 -19.01 1.53 -8.83
C TYR A 101 -17.79 0.72 -9.33
N PHE A 102 -16.64 0.82 -8.66
CA PHE A 102 -15.42 0.07 -9.01
C PHE A 102 -15.03 -1.01 -7.98
N VAL A 103 -15.77 -1.17 -6.88
CA VAL A 103 -15.50 -2.18 -5.84
C VAL A 103 -15.37 -3.59 -6.42
N ARG A 104 -16.24 -3.97 -7.37
CA ARG A 104 -16.18 -5.29 -8.03
C ARG A 104 -14.83 -5.55 -8.71
N HIS A 105 -14.23 -4.53 -9.32
CA HIS A 105 -12.91 -4.65 -9.95
C HIS A 105 -11.81 -4.79 -8.91
N LEU A 106 -11.89 -4.04 -7.81
CA LEU A 106 -10.90 -4.11 -6.74
C LEU A 106 -10.95 -5.46 -5.98
N LEU A 107 -12.14 -6.01 -5.77
CA LEU A 107 -12.32 -7.36 -5.23
C LEU A 107 -11.79 -8.43 -6.20
N HIS A 108 -11.97 -8.24 -7.51
CA HIS A 108 -11.37 -9.12 -8.50
C HIS A 108 -9.83 -9.08 -8.44
N GLU A 109 -9.24 -7.90 -8.32
CA GLU A 109 -7.80 -7.71 -8.12
C GLU A 109 -7.31 -8.45 -6.86
N ALA A 110 -8.00 -8.29 -5.72
CA ALA A 110 -7.69 -9.02 -4.48
C ALA A 110 -7.72 -10.54 -4.68
N ALA A 111 -8.73 -11.06 -5.39
CA ALA A 111 -8.84 -12.49 -5.69
C ALA A 111 -7.72 -13.00 -6.63
N ILE A 112 -7.17 -12.16 -7.50
CA ILE A 112 -5.97 -12.50 -8.29
C ILE A 112 -4.76 -12.62 -7.37
N TYR A 113 -4.55 -11.69 -6.44
CA TYR A 113 -3.47 -11.80 -5.46
C TYR A 113 -3.57 -13.11 -4.65
N ASP A 114 -4.77 -13.51 -4.21
CA ASP A 114 -4.97 -14.78 -3.49
C ASP A 114 -4.55 -16.02 -4.30
N ARG A 115 -4.69 -15.98 -5.62
CA ARG A 115 -4.21 -17.04 -6.53
C ARG A 115 -2.70 -17.00 -6.71
N LEU A 116 -2.09 -15.81 -6.59
CA LEU A 116 -0.66 -15.58 -6.73
C LEU A 116 0.13 -15.72 -5.42
N ARG A 117 -0.48 -16.24 -4.34
CA ARG A 117 0.16 -16.43 -3.02
C ARG A 117 1.61 -16.98 -3.08
N PRO A 118 1.94 -18.02 -3.89
CA PRO A 118 3.30 -18.57 -3.92
C PRO A 118 4.38 -17.61 -4.43
N ILE A 119 4.01 -16.57 -5.19
CA ILE A 119 4.93 -15.63 -5.83
C ILE A 119 4.86 -14.21 -5.24
N GLN A 120 4.00 -13.99 -4.24
CA GLN A 120 3.91 -12.72 -3.53
C GLN A 120 5.21 -12.43 -2.77
N GLY A 121 5.61 -11.17 -2.77
CA GLY A 121 6.87 -10.66 -2.22
C GLY A 121 8.12 -11.05 -3.02
N ILE A 122 7.96 -11.76 -4.14
CA ILE A 122 9.05 -12.12 -5.06
C ILE A 122 8.84 -11.42 -6.41
N HIS A 123 7.69 -11.67 -7.05
CA HIS A 123 7.37 -11.16 -8.38
C HIS A 123 6.20 -10.17 -8.38
N VAL A 124 5.34 -10.26 -7.37
CA VAL A 124 4.21 -9.36 -7.18
C VAL A 124 4.19 -8.87 -5.72
N PRO A 125 3.61 -7.70 -5.43
CA PRO A 125 3.45 -7.23 -4.07
C PRO A 125 2.74 -8.24 -3.16
N VAL A 126 3.12 -8.25 -1.88
CA VAL A 126 2.34 -8.94 -0.84
C VAL A 126 0.99 -8.26 -0.69
N CYS A 127 -0.09 -9.02 -0.74
CA CYS A 127 -1.44 -8.57 -0.48
C CYS A 127 -1.83 -8.91 0.95
N LEU A 128 -2.19 -7.89 1.72
CA LEU A 128 -2.66 -8.04 3.10
C LEU A 128 -4.17 -8.26 3.14
N GLY A 129 -4.88 -7.95 2.05
CA GLY A 129 -6.34 -8.08 1.93
C GLY A 129 -6.99 -6.72 1.70
N SER A 130 -8.32 -6.71 1.71
CA SER A 130 -9.12 -5.51 1.48
C SER A 130 -10.21 -5.34 2.53
N ILE A 131 -10.71 -4.11 2.68
CA ILE A 131 -11.78 -3.76 3.61
C ILE A 131 -12.78 -2.82 2.95
N ASP A 132 -14.03 -2.92 3.38
CA ASP A 132 -14.96 -1.79 3.25
C ASP A 132 -14.60 -0.71 4.27
N LEU A 133 -14.59 0.53 3.81
CA LEU A 133 -14.41 1.68 4.69
C LEU A 133 -15.65 1.86 5.56
N PRO A 134 -15.50 2.06 6.88
CA PRO A 134 -16.62 2.30 7.78
C PRO A 134 -17.42 3.56 7.43
N ARG A 135 -16.75 4.54 6.83
CA ARG A 135 -17.34 5.78 6.30
C ARG A 135 -16.70 6.07 4.94
N PRO A 136 -17.46 6.57 3.96
CA PRO A 136 -16.89 6.98 2.70
C PRO A 136 -15.82 8.07 2.89
N TYR A 137 -14.73 7.97 2.14
CA TYR A 137 -13.68 8.99 2.10
C TYR A 137 -13.91 9.89 0.88
N MET A 138 -14.26 11.15 1.12
CA MET A 138 -14.45 12.12 0.05
C MET A 138 -13.07 12.54 -0.49
N TYR A 139 -12.68 11.95 -1.61
CA TYR A 139 -11.42 12.26 -2.27
C TYR A 139 -11.54 13.53 -3.12
N ASP A 140 -10.76 14.57 -2.77
CA ASP A 140 -10.65 15.87 -3.44
C ASP A 140 -11.99 16.57 -3.76
N GLY A 141 -13.06 16.25 -3.02
CA GLY A 141 -14.39 16.77 -3.29
C GLY A 141 -15.05 16.19 -4.56
N ILE A 142 -14.43 15.19 -5.18
CA ILE A 142 -14.83 14.64 -6.49
C ILE A 142 -15.60 13.33 -6.31
N VAL A 143 -15.09 12.43 -5.47
CA VAL A 143 -15.64 11.08 -5.37
C VAL A 143 -15.45 10.46 -3.98
N ASP A 144 -16.47 9.74 -3.54
CA ASP A 144 -16.42 8.96 -2.31
C ASP A 144 -15.77 7.59 -2.56
N LEU A 145 -14.62 7.35 -1.92
CA LEU A 145 -14.02 6.02 -1.85
C LEU A 145 -14.68 5.22 -0.74
N VAL A 146 -15.00 3.96 -1.00
CA VAL A 146 -15.76 3.11 -0.07
C VAL A 146 -15.08 1.78 0.24
N HIS A 147 -14.04 1.41 -0.52
CA HIS A 147 -13.32 0.16 -0.34
C HIS A 147 -11.82 0.38 -0.57
N MET A 148 -10.98 -0.30 0.21
CA MET A 148 -9.52 -0.22 0.11
C MET A 148 -8.87 -1.61 0.07
N LEU A 149 -7.89 -1.78 -0.82
CA LEU A 149 -7.01 -2.95 -0.92
C LEU A 149 -5.60 -2.59 -0.43
N PHE A 150 -5.03 -3.38 0.48
CA PHE A 150 -3.71 -3.13 1.10
C PHE A 150 -2.63 -4.04 0.53
N LEU A 151 -1.53 -3.44 0.10
CA LEU A 151 -0.43 -4.09 -0.62
C LEU A 151 0.93 -3.63 -0.07
N GLY A 152 1.93 -4.49 -0.13
CA GLY A 152 3.32 -4.06 -0.03
C GLY A 152 3.67 -3.08 -1.16
N PHE A 153 4.58 -2.16 -0.90
CA PHE A 153 4.98 -1.19 -1.93
C PHE A 153 5.87 -1.87 -2.99
N GLY A 154 5.43 -1.81 -4.25
CA GLY A 154 6.10 -2.46 -5.39
C GLY A 154 7.17 -1.60 -6.09
N GLY A 155 7.45 -0.40 -5.58
CA GLY A 155 8.34 0.57 -6.21
C GLY A 155 7.61 1.64 -7.02
N GLU A 156 8.39 2.58 -7.54
CA GLU A 156 7.90 3.66 -8.40
C GLU A 156 7.94 3.24 -9.88
N LEU A 157 7.15 3.92 -10.71
CA LEU A 157 7.14 3.61 -12.14
C LEU A 157 8.52 3.87 -12.72
N ILE A 158 9.05 2.90 -13.46
CA ILE A 158 10.37 3.02 -14.10
C ILE A 158 10.44 4.29 -14.97
N ARG A 159 9.34 4.68 -15.64
CA ARG A 159 9.24 5.92 -16.43
C ARG A 159 9.62 7.18 -15.65
N GLN A 160 9.39 7.22 -14.33
CA GLN A 160 9.75 8.35 -13.47
C GLN A 160 11.27 8.44 -13.23
N HIS A 161 12.01 7.37 -13.54
CA HIS A 161 13.46 7.27 -13.40
C HIS A 161 14.18 7.21 -14.76
N VAL A 162 13.47 7.30 -15.89
CA VAL A 162 14.09 7.33 -17.22
C VAL A 162 14.67 8.70 -17.50
N ASN A 163 15.99 8.76 -17.70
CA ASN A 163 16.70 9.92 -18.22
C ASN A 163 17.53 9.50 -19.45
N GLU A 164 17.97 10.46 -20.26
CA GLU A 164 18.67 10.19 -21.53
C GLU A 164 19.88 9.24 -21.38
N GLY A 165 20.50 9.17 -20.19
CA GLY A 165 21.63 8.31 -19.88
C GLY A 165 21.28 6.85 -19.51
N ASN A 166 20.02 6.51 -19.25
CA ASN A 166 19.63 5.16 -18.81
C ASN A 166 18.51 4.51 -19.66
N VAL A 167 17.97 5.23 -20.65
CA VAL A 167 16.92 4.75 -21.59
C VAL A 167 17.26 3.37 -22.19
N ALA A 168 18.50 3.19 -22.66
CA ALA A 168 18.90 1.95 -23.34
C ALA A 168 18.92 0.73 -22.41
N GLN A 169 19.28 0.92 -21.13
CA GLN A 169 19.25 -0.16 -20.13
C GLN A 169 17.83 -0.48 -19.69
N VAL A 170 16.99 0.54 -19.51
CA VAL A 170 15.60 0.41 -19.08
C VAL A 170 14.72 -0.28 -20.14
N ILE A 171 14.93 -0.01 -21.43
CA ILE A 171 14.20 -0.67 -22.52
C ILE A 171 14.46 -2.19 -22.55
N GLY A 172 15.65 -2.63 -22.13
CA GLY A 172 15.96 -4.06 -21.98
C GLY A 172 15.15 -4.77 -20.88
N TRP A 173 14.64 -4.04 -19.90
CA TRP A 173 13.88 -4.57 -18.75
C TRP A 173 12.37 -4.48 -18.97
N SER A 174 11.93 -3.56 -19.83
CA SER A 174 10.54 -3.30 -20.21
C SER A 174 9.84 -4.51 -20.84
N THR A 175 10.55 -5.34 -21.60
CA THR A 175 9.96 -6.51 -22.27
C THR A 175 9.56 -7.65 -21.33
N ALA A 176 9.97 -7.62 -20.05
CA ALA A 176 9.66 -8.66 -19.08
C ALA A 176 8.50 -8.33 -18.10
N GLN A 177 8.14 -7.05 -17.90
CA GLN A 177 7.30 -6.64 -16.75
C GLN A 177 5.97 -5.95 -17.10
N TYR A 178 5.73 -5.62 -18.38
CA TYR A 178 4.56 -4.82 -18.81
C TYR A 178 3.21 -5.56 -18.91
N ARG A 179 2.98 -6.62 -18.11
CA ARG A 179 1.70 -7.37 -18.13
C ARG A 179 0.89 -7.37 -16.83
N LEU A 180 1.29 -6.65 -15.77
CA LEU A 180 0.65 -6.83 -14.45
C LEU A 180 -0.24 -5.67 -13.97
N PHE A 181 -0.40 -4.56 -14.71
CA PHE A 181 -1.16 -3.40 -14.19
C PHE A 181 -2.21 -2.80 -15.12
N THR A 182 -2.68 -3.54 -16.14
CA THR A 182 -3.82 -3.09 -16.95
C THR A 182 -4.80 -4.24 -17.22
N THR A 183 -5.95 -4.16 -16.54
CA THR A 183 -7.23 -4.63 -17.07
C THR A 183 -8.25 -3.55 -16.83
#